data_AF-A0A6J4Q7U4-F1
#
_entry.id   AF-A0A6J4Q7U4-F1
#
_cell.length_a   1.000
_cell.length_b   1.000
_cell.length_c   1.000
_cell.angle_alpha   90.00
_cell.angle_beta   90.00
_cell.angle_gamma   90.00
#
_symmetry.space_group_name_H-M   'P 1'
#
loop_
_entity.id
_entity.type
_entity.pdbx_description
1 polymer ?
#
loop_
_entity_poly.entity_id
_entity_poly.type
_entity_poly.pdbx_seq_one_letter_code
_entity_poly.pdbx_strand_id
1 'polypeptide(L)' 'MTLGALEALLILSIVLLLIGPRRIAAMGRSLGRGIRDFKLEFGKQNEKEELSGKEDEERPPSKR' A
#
# COMPACT_ATOMS: atom_id res chain seq x y z
N MET A 1 -16.14 -29.61 -11.04
CA MET A 1 -16.84 -28.34 -10.78
C MET A 1 -15.83 -27.41 -10.13
N THR A 2 -15.01 -26.72 -10.93
CA THR A 2 -13.96 -25.83 -10.42
C THR A 2 -14.60 -24.53 -9.98
N LEU A 3 -14.29 -24.09 -8.76
CA LEU A 3 -14.70 -22.78 -8.27
C LEU A 3 -14.27 -21.71 -9.27
N GLY A 4 -15.25 -21.08 -9.92
CA GLY A 4 -15.00 -20.04 -10.91
C GLY A 4 -14.54 -18.75 -10.25
N ALA A 5 -13.90 -17.87 -11.04
CA ALA A 5 -13.53 -16.54 -10.58
C ALA A 5 -14.72 -15.78 -9.95
N LEU A 6 -15.93 -16.01 -10.47
CA LEU A 6 -17.16 -15.39 -10.00
C LEU A 6 -17.58 -15.90 -8.60
N GLU A 7 -17.48 -17.21 -8.35
CA GLU A 7 -17.79 -17.82 -7.04
C GLU A 7 -16.78 -17.36 -5.98
N ALA A 8 -15.48 -17.33 -6.33
CA ALA A 8 -14.43 -16.82 -5.46
C ALA A 8 -14.66 -15.35 -5.07
N LEU A 9 -15.07 -14.51 -6.04
CA LEU A 9 -15.38 -13.10 -5.81
C LEU A 9 -16.60 -12.92 -4.90
N LEU A 10 -17.62 -13.76 -5.04
CA LEU A 10 -18.82 -13.72 -4.21
C LEU A 10 -18.52 -14.11 -2.76
N ILE A 11 -17.73 -15.17 -2.56
CA ILE A 11 -17.26 -15.58 -1.22
C ILE A 11 -16.39 -14.49 -0.60
N LEU A 12 -15.46 -13.92 -1.36
CA LEU A 12 -14.61 -12.83 -0.89
C LEU A 12 -15.43 -11.61 -0.46
N SER A 13 -16.49 -11.28 -1.20
CA SER A 13 -17.41 -10.19 -0.86
C SER A 13 -18.11 -10.43 0.48
N ILE A 14 -18.59 -11.66 0.74
CA ILE A 14 -19.21 -12.02 2.03
C ILE A 14 -18.19 -11.90 3.17
N VAL A 15 -16.98 -12.42 3.00
CA VAL A 15 -15.91 -12.29 4.00
C VAL A 15 -15.56 -10.83 4.26
N LEU A 16 -15.53 -10.01 3.21
CA LEU A 16 -15.28 -8.58 3.30
C LEU A 16 -16.40 -7.82 4.01
N LEU A 17 -17.66 -8.25 3.89
CA LEU A 17 -18.77 -7.68 4.66
C LEU A 17 -18.66 -8.02 6.15
N LEU A 18 -18.23 -9.24 6.51
CA LEU A 18 -18.01 -9.64 7.90
C LEU A 18 -16.84 -8.89 8.56
N ILE A 19 -15.73 -8.74 7.84
CA ILE A 19 -14.50 -8.11 8.34
C ILE A 19 -14.57 -6.57 8.18
N GLY A 20 -15.28 -6.11 7.16
CA GLY A 20 -15.35 -4.73 6.70
C GLY A 20 -14.15 -4.32 5.84
N PRO A 21 -14.36 -3.45 4.83
CA PRO A 21 -13.26 -2.95 3.96
C PRO A 21 -12.22 -2.15 4.76
N ARG A 22 -12.63 -1.51 5.85
CA ARG A 22 -11.75 -0.70 6.71
C ARG A 22 -10.66 -1.54 7.39
N ARG A 23 -10.97 -2.78 7.78
CA ARG A 23 -10.01 -3.66 8.48
C ARG A 23 -9.00 -4.25 7.49
N ILE A 24 -9.44 -4.64 6.30
CA ILE A 24 -8.54 -5.02 5.19
C ILE A 24 -7.61 -3.85 4.82
N ALA A 25 -8.15 -2.63 4.68
CA ALA A 25 -7.32 -1.46 4.39
C ALA A 25 -6.31 -1.14 5.50
N ALA A 26 -6.67 -1.33 6.77
CA ALA A 26 -5.76 -1.14 7.89
C ALA A 26 -4.60 -2.16 7.86
N MET A 27 -4.91 -3.44 7.63
CA MET A 27 -3.91 -4.51 7.50
C MET A 27 -3.03 -4.33 6.25
N GLY A 28 -3.61 -3.89 5.12
CA GLY A 28 -2.88 -3.56 3.91
C GLY A 28 -1.90 -2.41 4.10
N ARG A 29 -2.26 -1.38 4.88
CA ARG A 29 -1.35 -0.28 5.22
C ARG A 29 -0.16 -0.73 6.07
N SER A 30 -0.37 -1.62 7.05
CA SER A 30 0.75 -2.14 7.86
C SER A 30 1.66 -3.06 7.06
N LEU A 31 1.08 -3.94 6.23
CA LEU A 31 1.85 -4.80 5.31
C LEU A 31 2.60 -3.98 4.27
N GLY A 32 1.97 -2.94 3.70
CA GLY A 32 2.58 -2.06 2.71
C GLY A 32 3.78 -1.29 3.25
N ARG A 33 3.71 -0.83 4.51
CA ARG A 33 4.88 -0.26 5.20
C ARG A 33 5.99 -1.29 5.38
N GLY A 34 5.68 -2.48 5.86
CA GLY A 34 6.67 -3.56 6.01
C GLY A 34 7.32 -3.96 4.67
N ILE A 35 6.55 -4.04 3.59
CA ILE A 35 7.09 -4.31 2.24
C ILE A 35 7.94 -3.15 1.74
N ARG A 36 7.56 -1.89 2.01
CA ARG A 36 8.37 -0.72 1.68
C ARG A 36 9.71 -0.76 2.41
N ASP A 37 9.69 -1.02 3.70
CA ASP A 37 10.90 -1.09 4.53
C ASP A 37 11.78 -2.27 4.11
N PHE A 38 11.18 -3.44 3.82
CA PHE A 38 11.86 -4.58 3.24
C PHE A 38 12.51 -4.23 1.89
N LYS A 39 11.77 -3.58 0.97
CA LYS A 39 12.33 -3.13 -0.31
C LYS A 39 13.46 -2.12 -0.09
N LEU A 40 13.35 -1.23 0.89
CA LEU A 40 14.40 -0.26 1.19
C LEU A 40 15.65 -0.93 1.75
N GLU A 41 15.53 -1.87 2.69
CA GLU A 41 16.70 -2.55 3.26
C GLU A 41 17.36 -3.51 2.28
N PHE A 42 16.57 -4.33 1.58
CA PHE A 42 17.09 -5.30 0.61
C PHE A 42 17.45 -4.64 -0.74
N GLY A 43 16.75 -3.56 -1.12
CA GLY A 43 17.00 -2.81 -2.36
C GLY A 43 18.08 -1.73 -2.23
N LYS A 44 18.42 -1.26 -1.03
CA LYS A 44 19.56 -0.33 -0.81
C LYS A 44 20.93 -0.95 -1.14
N GLN A 45 21.04 -2.27 -1.29
CA GLN A 45 22.23 -2.88 -1.90
C GLN A 45 22.34 -2.61 -3.41
N ASN A 46 21.27 -2.19 -4.10
CA ASN A 46 21.24 -1.94 -5.54
C ASN A 46 20.83 -0.53 -5.99
N GLU A 47 20.13 0.28 -5.17
CA GLU A 47 19.53 1.54 -5.64
C GLU A 47 19.78 2.70 -4.66
N LYS A 48 20.95 3.37 -4.78
CA LYS A 48 21.25 4.62 -4.06
C LYS A 48 20.54 5.87 -4.64
N GLU A 49 19.63 5.75 -5.62
CA GLU A 49 19.40 6.90 -6.53
C GLU A 49 17.97 7.47 -6.69
N GLU A 50 16.87 6.87 -6.21
CA GLU A 50 15.54 7.30 -6.71
C GLU A 50 14.47 7.74 -5.70
N LEU A 51 14.82 8.41 -4.59
CA LEU A 51 13.82 9.07 -3.72
C LEU A 51 14.22 10.51 -3.36
N SER A 52 14.38 11.35 -4.38
CA SER A 52 14.37 12.83 -4.27
C SER A 52 13.13 13.44 -4.93
N GLY A 53 11.98 12.75 -4.88
CA GLY A 53 10.76 13.20 -5.55
C GLY A 53 9.56 13.17 -4.62
N LYS A 54 9.08 14.35 -4.27
CA LYS A 54 7.86 14.69 -3.49
C LYS A 54 8.08 14.78 -1.99
N GLU A 55 8.31 16.01 -1.51
CA GLU A 55 7.81 16.59 -0.24
C GLU A 55 8.57 17.90 0.06
N ASP A 56 8.32 18.99 -0.68
CA ASP A 56 8.48 20.40 -0.21
C ASP A 56 8.24 21.43 -1.34
N GLU A 57 7.06 21.42 -1.97
CA GLU A 57 6.64 22.52 -2.85
C GLU A 57 5.21 22.96 -2.50
N GLU A 58 5.03 23.52 -1.30
CA GLU A 58 3.91 24.43 -0.99
C GLU A 58 4.11 25.20 0.35
N ARG A 59 5.30 25.79 0.55
CA ARG A 59 5.43 26.89 1.52
C ARG A 59 5.33 28.21 0.75
N PRO A 60 4.35 29.09 1.06
CA PRO A 60 4.16 30.34 0.33
C PRO A 60 5.41 31.23 0.48
N PRO A 61 5.84 31.94 -0.58
CA PRO A 61 7.05 32.75 -0.50
C PRO A 61 6.86 33.89 0.51
N SER A 62 7.61 33.79 1.60
CA SER A 62 7.76 34.83 2.60
C SER A 62 8.47 36.04 2.00
N LYS A 63 7.77 37.16 1.95
CA LYS A 63 8.23 38.52 2.30
C LYS A 63 9.74 38.78 2.22
N ARG A 64 10.16 39.59 1.23
CA ARG A 64 11.22 40.61 1.37
C ARG A 64 10.92 41.77 0.43
#